data_AF-A0A8S9GU52-F1
#
_entry.id   AF-A0A8S9GU52-F1
#
_cell.length_a   1.000
_cell.length_b   1.000
_cell.length_c   1.000
_cell.angle_alpha   90.00
_cell.angle_beta   90.00
_cell.angle_gamma   90.00
#
_symmetry.space_group_name_H-M   'P 1'
#
loop_
_entity.id
_entity.type
_entity.pdbx_description
1 polymer ?
#
loop_
_entity_poly.entity_id
_entity_poly.type
_entity_poly.pdbx_seq_one_letter_code
_entity_poly.pdbx_strand_id
1 'polypeptide(L)'
;MGVFKICEELENVDGLHMIFNIVKGIILLNSSQILEKIFGDELIMEIIGCLEYDPGVPHSQHHRNFLKEHVVFKEAISIKDPLVLSKIHQTYRIGYLKDVVLARVLDDAIVANLNSVIHANNAIVVSLLKDDSTFIQELFTRLKSPSTSMESKKFLLTFDWDPLL
;
A
#
# COMPACT_ATOMS: atom_id res chain seq x y z
N MET A 1 -0.12 -17.09 9.06
CA MET A 1 -1.04 -16.16 9.75
C MET A 1 -1.94 -16.82 10.79
N GLY A 2 -2.21 -18.14 10.77
CA GLY A 2 -3.12 -18.76 11.77
C GLY A 2 -2.73 -18.50 13.24
N VAL A 3 -1.44 -18.56 13.57
CA VAL A 3 -0.94 -18.27 14.93
C VAL A 3 -1.20 -16.82 15.34
N PHE A 4 -1.02 -15.86 14.42
CA PHE A 4 -1.29 -14.44 14.69
C PHE A 4 -2.76 -14.21 15.05
N LYS A 5 -3.70 -14.77 14.27
CA LYS A 5 -5.13 -14.66 14.54
C LYS A 5 -5.53 -15.25 15.89
N ILE A 6 -4.98 -16.42 16.23
CA ILE A 6 -5.19 -17.04 17.54
C ILE A 6 -4.68 -16.13 18.67
N CYS A 7 -3.50 -15.53 18.51
CA CYS A 7 -2.96 -14.60 19.49
C CYS A 7 -3.83 -13.34 19.62
N GLU A 8 -4.37 -12.81 18.51
CA GLU A 8 -5.31 -11.67 18.53
C GLU A 8 -6.61 -12.02 19.25
N GLU A 9 -7.22 -13.16 18.91
CA GLU A 9 -8.50 -13.62 19.48
C GLU A 9 -8.40 -13.90 20.98
N LEU A 10 -7.24 -14.37 21.45
CA LEU A 10 -6.98 -14.66 22.86
C LEU A 10 -6.41 -13.44 23.62
N GLU A 11 -6.24 -12.30 22.97
CA GLU A 11 -5.58 -11.10 23.52
C GLU A 11 -4.21 -11.43 24.13
N ASN A 12 -3.47 -12.37 23.53
CA ASN A 12 -2.15 -12.79 23.99
C ASN A 12 -1.08 -11.78 23.58
N VAL A 13 -0.94 -10.72 24.39
CA VAL A 13 -0.03 -9.60 24.16
C VAL A 13 1.42 -10.04 23.95
N ASP A 14 1.93 -10.97 24.77
CA ASP A 14 3.30 -11.46 24.64
C ASP A 14 3.53 -12.14 23.28
N GLY A 15 2.58 -12.97 22.86
CA GLY A 15 2.61 -13.61 21.55
C GLY A 15 2.56 -12.59 20.40
N LEU A 16 1.73 -11.56 20.54
CA LEU A 16 1.60 -10.49 19.54
C LEU A 16 2.89 -9.67 19.42
N HIS A 17 3.53 -9.32 20.54
CA HIS A 17 4.84 -8.65 20.55
C HIS A 17 5.94 -9.53 19.92
N MET A 18 5.93 -10.84 20.15
CA MET A 18 6.87 -11.75 19.50
C MET A 18 6.66 -11.78 17.98
N ILE A 19 5.40 -11.85 17.53
CA ILE A 19 5.04 -11.84 16.11
C ILE A 19 5.43 -10.52 15.46
N PHE A 20 5.19 -9.38 16.11
CA PHE A 20 5.66 -8.08 15.67
C PHE A 20 7.16 -8.09 15.37
N ASN A 21 7.97 -8.56 16.33
CA ASN A 21 9.42 -8.59 16.19
C ASN A 21 9.89 -9.53 15.07
N ILE A 22 9.20 -10.67 14.88
CA ILE A 22 9.49 -11.59 13.77
C ILE A 22 9.20 -10.93 12.43
N VAL A 23 8.01 -10.34 12.25
CA VAL A 23 7.61 -9.69 10.99
C VAL A 23 8.51 -8.49 10.69
N LYS A 24 8.80 -7.66 11.68
CA LYS A 24 9.78 -6.58 11.56
C LYS A 24 11.14 -7.11 11.14
N GLY A 25 11.64 -8.17 11.79
CA GLY A 25 12.89 -8.82 11.42
C GLY A 25 12.92 -9.30 9.97
N ILE A 26 11.85 -9.93 9.51
CA ILE A 26 11.69 -10.40 8.12
C ILE A 26 11.81 -9.23 7.12
N ILE A 27 11.19 -8.08 7.41
CA ILE A 27 11.28 -6.89 6.57
C ILE A 27 12.71 -6.34 6.57
N LEU A 28 13.36 -6.29 7.74
CA LEU A 28 14.73 -5.80 7.89
C LEU A 28 15.80 -6.70 7.24
N LEU A 29 15.49 -7.97 6.91
CA LEU A 29 16.36 -8.80 6.08
C LEU A 29 16.53 -8.25 4.66
N ASN A 30 15.64 -7.34 4.23
CA ASN A 30 15.70 -6.61 2.97
C ASN A 30 15.81 -7.51 1.70
N SER A 31 15.22 -8.71 1.75
CA SER A 31 15.20 -9.63 0.61
C SER A 31 14.04 -9.31 -0.33
N SER A 32 14.34 -8.94 -1.58
CA SER A 32 13.31 -8.55 -2.56
C SER A 32 12.25 -9.62 -2.78
N GLN A 33 12.64 -10.91 -2.85
CA GLN A 33 11.69 -12.01 -3.03
C GLN A 33 10.73 -12.17 -1.84
N ILE A 34 11.24 -11.92 -0.62
CA ILE A 34 10.43 -11.96 0.59
C ILE A 34 9.47 -10.77 0.59
N LEU A 35 9.98 -9.55 0.36
CA LEU A 35 9.19 -8.32 0.34
C LEU A 35 8.06 -8.42 -0.70
N GLU A 36 8.34 -8.92 -1.90
CA GLU A 36 7.34 -9.15 -2.94
C GLU A 36 6.23 -10.11 -2.47
N LYS A 37 6.59 -11.19 -1.76
CA LYS A 37 5.62 -12.16 -1.25
C LYS A 37 4.79 -11.60 -0.09
N ILE A 38 5.41 -10.99 0.92
CA ILE A 38 4.70 -10.52 2.12
C ILE A 38 3.84 -9.28 1.84
N PHE A 39 4.21 -8.47 0.85
CA PHE A 39 3.40 -7.34 0.41
C PHE A 39 2.39 -7.70 -0.67
N GLY A 40 2.30 -8.96 -1.09
CA GLY A 40 1.22 -9.45 -1.94
C GLY A 40 -0.15 -9.23 -1.29
N ASP A 41 -1.20 -9.09 -2.11
CA ASP A 41 -2.57 -8.79 -1.66
C ASP A 41 -3.10 -9.76 -0.60
N GLU A 42 -2.69 -11.03 -0.67
CA GLU A 42 -3.08 -12.08 0.27
C GLU A 42 -2.55 -11.84 1.69
N LEU A 43 -1.40 -11.17 1.83
CA LEU A 43 -0.65 -11.10 3.09
C LEU A 43 -0.50 -9.68 3.63
N ILE A 44 -0.50 -8.66 2.77
CA ILE A 44 -0.13 -7.30 3.17
C ILE A 44 -0.96 -6.76 4.34
N MET A 45 -2.27 -7.02 4.36
CA MET A 45 -3.14 -6.58 5.45
C MET A 45 -2.85 -7.33 6.76
N GLU A 46 -2.50 -8.62 6.69
CA GLU A 46 -2.13 -9.41 7.85
C GLU A 46 -0.75 -8.98 8.38
N ILE A 47 0.18 -8.65 7.49
CA ILE A 47 1.49 -8.09 7.84
C ILE A 47 1.33 -6.75 8.56
N ILE A 48 0.49 -5.86 8.04
CA ILE A 48 0.17 -4.59 8.70
C ILE A 48 -0.44 -4.86 10.08
N GLY A 49 -1.33 -5.84 10.21
CA GLY A 49 -1.90 -6.25 11.50
C GLY A 49 -0.84 -6.74 12.49
N CYS A 50 0.12 -7.55 12.05
CA CYS A 50 1.23 -7.96 12.91
C CYS A 50 2.05 -6.76 13.41
N LEU A 51 2.17 -5.72 12.58
CA LEU A 51 2.91 -4.50 12.89
C LEU A 51 2.14 -3.50 13.78
N GLU A 52 0.88 -3.77 14.11
CA GLU A 52 0.08 -2.95 15.05
C GLU A 52 0.55 -3.09 16.51
N TYR A 53 1.23 -4.19 16.83
CA TYR A 53 1.60 -4.59 18.19
C TYR A 53 3.06 -4.29 18.52
N ASP A 54 3.52 -3.07 18.24
CA ASP A 54 4.88 -2.64 18.59
C ASP A 54 5.04 -2.56 20.13
N PRO A 55 5.94 -3.35 20.76
CA PRO A 55 6.17 -3.28 22.20
C PRO A 55 6.79 -1.95 22.65
N GLY A 56 7.29 -1.13 21.71
CA GLY A 56 7.85 0.20 21.97
C GLY A 56 6.81 1.30 22.18
N VAL A 57 5.51 1.02 22.00
CA VAL A 57 4.43 1.99 22.22
C VAL A 57 3.42 1.49 23.27
N PRO A 58 2.73 2.39 23.99
CA PRO A 58 1.86 2.00 25.10
C PRO A 58 0.60 1.22 24.69
N HIS A 59 0.13 1.39 23.46
CA HIS A 59 -1.09 0.76 22.96
C HIS A 59 -0.89 0.30 21.52
N SER A 60 -1.57 -0.80 21.15
CA SER A 60 -1.60 -1.26 19.77
C SER A 60 -2.10 -0.15 18.84
N GLN A 61 -1.45 -0.03 17.69
CA GLN A 61 -1.87 0.90 16.64
C GLN A 61 -3.04 0.29 15.85
N HIS A 62 -3.89 1.11 15.23
CA HIS A 62 -5.05 0.62 14.47
C HIS A 62 -4.89 0.88 12.96
N HIS A 63 -3.75 0.50 12.41
CA HIS A 63 -3.37 0.72 11.01
C HIS A 63 -4.34 0.07 10.02
N ARG A 64 -4.75 -1.19 10.24
CA ARG A 64 -5.72 -1.90 9.40
C ARG A 64 -7.07 -1.20 9.40
N ASN A 65 -7.53 -0.70 10.55
CA ASN A 65 -8.80 0.03 10.64
C ASN A 65 -8.71 1.36 9.89
N PHE A 66 -7.61 2.11 10.07
CA PHE A 66 -7.36 3.33 9.29
C PHE A 66 -7.41 3.06 7.78
N LEU A 67 -6.68 2.06 7.30
CA LEU A 67 -6.62 1.70 5.88
C LEU A 67 -7.95 1.18 5.31
N LYS A 68 -8.85 0.64 6.14
CA LYS A 68 -10.16 0.12 5.72
C LYS A 68 -11.25 1.19 5.77
N GLU A 69 -11.24 2.03 6.79
CA GLU A 69 -12.34 2.93 7.11
C GLU A 69 -12.09 4.37 6.65
N HIS A 70 -10.83 4.80 6.59
CA HIS A 70 -10.47 6.20 6.34
C HIS A 70 -9.84 6.44 4.97
N VAL A 71 -9.34 5.38 4.35
CA VAL A 71 -8.72 5.46 3.04
C VAL A 71 -9.76 5.21 1.96
N VAL A 72 -10.07 6.26 1.20
CA VAL A 72 -10.99 6.19 0.07
C VAL A 72 -10.17 6.28 -1.22
N PHE A 73 -10.25 5.23 -2.03
CA PHE A 73 -9.68 5.27 -3.36
C PHE A 73 -10.55 6.12 -4.28
N LYS A 74 -10.00 7.26 -4.72
CA LYS A 74 -10.68 8.20 -5.61
C LYS A 74 -10.25 7.96 -7.05
N GLU A 75 -11.19 7.59 -7.90
CA GLU A 75 -10.96 7.41 -9.34
C GLU A 75 -11.50 8.62 -10.11
N ALA A 76 -10.65 9.30 -10.87
CA ALA A 76 -11.12 10.32 -11.82
C ALA A 76 -11.69 9.69 -13.12
N ILE A 77 -11.18 8.51 -13.46
CA ILE A 77 -11.61 7.67 -14.58
C ILE A 77 -11.75 6.26 -14.02
N SER A 78 -12.87 5.61 -14.30
CA SER A 78 -13.14 4.27 -13.78
C SER A 78 -12.10 3.26 -14.30
N ILE A 79 -11.46 2.54 -13.38
CA ILE A 79 -10.51 1.47 -13.70
C ILE A 79 -11.22 0.12 -13.47
N LYS A 80 -11.35 -0.68 -14.52
CA LYS A 80 -12.09 -1.96 -14.47
C LYS A 80 -11.20 -3.17 -14.24
N ASP A 81 -9.92 -3.07 -14.57
CA ASP A 81 -8.99 -4.18 -14.46
C ASP A 81 -8.64 -4.43 -12.97
N PRO A 82 -9.01 -5.59 -12.40
CA PRO A 82 -8.75 -5.90 -11.00
C PRO A 82 -7.25 -5.98 -10.68
N LEU A 83 -6.40 -6.32 -11.66
CA LEU A 83 -4.95 -6.34 -11.48
C LEU A 83 -4.40 -4.91 -11.34
N VAL A 84 -4.94 -3.96 -12.11
CA VAL A 84 -4.57 -2.54 -11.98
C VAL A 84 -4.96 -2.01 -10.59
N LEU A 85 -6.21 -2.27 -10.18
CA LEU A 85 -6.70 -1.87 -8.86
C LEU A 85 -5.86 -2.49 -7.73
N SER A 86 -5.58 -3.78 -7.82
CA SER A 86 -4.69 -4.51 -6.91
C SER A 86 -3.35 -3.79 -6.76
N LYS A 87 -2.68 -3.47 -7.88
CA LYS A 87 -1.36 -2.83 -7.88
C LYS A 87 -1.38 -1.42 -7.32
N ILE A 88 -2.43 -0.65 -7.57
CA ILE A 88 -2.63 0.68 -6.98
C ILE A 88 -2.75 0.57 -5.45
N HIS A 89 -3.63 -0.29 -4.95
CA HIS A 89 -3.80 -0.48 -3.51
C HIS A 89 -2.54 -1.04 -2.85
N GLN A 90 -1.83 -1.95 -3.52
CA GLN A 90 -0.57 -2.50 -3.05
C GLN A 90 0.48 -1.38 -2.93
N THR A 91 0.63 -0.53 -3.95
CA THR A 91 1.53 0.64 -3.92
C THR A 91 1.23 1.53 -2.72
N TYR A 92 -0.03 1.88 -2.50
CA TYR A 92 -0.41 2.73 -1.37
C TYR A 92 -0.07 2.10 -0.02
N ARG A 93 -0.41 0.81 0.18
CA ARG A 93 -0.15 0.12 1.44
C ARG A 93 1.35 -0.03 1.72
N ILE A 94 2.17 -0.28 0.70
CA ILE A 94 3.64 -0.31 0.85
C ILE A 94 4.17 1.08 1.22
N GLY A 95 3.67 2.14 0.58
CA GLY A 95 3.97 3.53 0.94
C GLY A 95 3.62 3.83 2.40
N TYR A 96 2.41 3.46 2.84
CA TYR A 96 1.96 3.63 4.22
C TYR A 96 2.85 2.86 5.21
N LEU A 97 3.23 1.61 4.90
CA LEU A 97 4.18 0.84 5.72
C LEU A 97 5.52 1.56 5.83
N LYS A 98 6.06 2.07 4.72
CA LYS A 98 7.33 2.77 4.64
C LYS A 98 7.33 4.07 5.44
N ASP A 99 6.33 4.92 5.20
CA ASP A 99 6.29 6.32 5.65
C ASP A 99 5.59 6.52 7.00
N VAL A 100 4.76 5.56 7.44
CA VAL A 100 4.00 5.66 8.70
C VAL A 100 4.39 4.56 9.68
N VAL A 101 4.27 3.30 9.29
CA VAL A 101 4.41 2.17 10.24
C VAL A 101 5.88 1.94 10.62
N LEU A 102 6.78 1.99 9.65
CA LEU A 102 8.19 1.61 9.82
C LEU A 102 9.16 2.79 9.65
N ALA A 103 8.67 4.02 9.49
CA ALA A 103 9.49 5.20 9.19
C ALA A 103 10.69 5.42 10.13
N ARG A 104 10.63 4.94 11.38
CA ARG A 104 11.70 5.09 12.38
C ARG A 104 12.74 3.96 12.39
N VAL A 105 12.50 2.88 11.67
CA VAL A 105 13.30 1.64 11.76
C VAL A 105 13.91 1.21 10.44
N LEU A 106 13.49 1.80 9.32
CA LEU A 106 14.05 1.50 8.00
C LEU A 106 15.34 2.29 7.78
N ASP A 107 16.33 1.63 7.19
CA ASP A 107 17.51 2.29 6.64
C ASP A 107 17.30 2.66 5.16
N ASP A 108 18.22 3.44 4.60
CA ASP A 108 18.14 3.90 3.21
C ASP A 108 18.11 2.76 2.20
N ALA A 109 18.74 1.62 2.50
CA ALA A 109 18.79 0.46 1.61
C ALA A 109 17.44 -0.26 1.55
N ILE A 110 16.75 -0.39 2.68
CA ILE A 110 15.41 -0.96 2.73
C ILE A 110 14.42 0.00 2.07
N VAL A 111 14.51 1.30 2.36
CA VAL A 111 13.68 2.33 1.71
C VAL A 111 13.84 2.28 0.19
N ALA A 112 15.07 2.15 -0.33
CA ALA A 112 15.32 2.02 -1.76
C ALA A 112 14.67 0.77 -2.38
N ASN A 113 14.70 -0.37 -1.66
CA ASN A 113 14.04 -1.60 -2.11
C ASN A 113 12.52 -1.49 -2.09
N LEU A 114 11.93 -0.88 -1.06
CA LEU A 114 10.48 -0.62 -1.01
C LEU A 114 10.04 0.31 -2.14
N ASN A 115 10.80 1.37 -2.42
CA ASN A 115 10.55 2.25 -3.56
C ASN A 115 10.67 1.48 -4.88
N SER A 116 11.62 0.55 -5.00
CA SER A 116 11.74 -0.30 -6.20
C SER A 116 10.49 -1.17 -6.42
N VAL A 117 9.90 -1.73 -5.37
CA VAL A 117 8.62 -2.48 -5.46
C VAL A 117 7.47 -1.55 -5.85
N ILE A 118 7.39 -0.35 -5.26
CA ILE A 118 6.40 0.67 -5.64
C ILE A 118 6.53 1.06 -7.12
N HIS A 119 7.75 1.30 -7.60
CA HIS A 119 8.00 1.65 -8.99
C HIS A 119 7.64 0.51 -9.95
N ALA A 120 7.93 -0.75 -9.58
CA ALA A 120 7.52 -1.92 -10.35
C ALA A 120 6.00 -2.02 -10.48
N ASN A 121 5.26 -1.79 -9.39
CA ASN A 121 3.80 -1.74 -9.43
C ASN A 121 3.27 -0.61 -10.32
N ASN A 122 3.84 0.59 -10.19
CA ASN A 122 3.46 1.73 -11.03
C ASN A 122 3.72 1.46 -12.51
N ALA A 123 4.83 0.80 -12.85
CA ALA A 123 5.13 0.41 -14.22
C ALA A 123 4.08 -0.57 -14.78
N ILE A 124 3.62 -1.55 -13.98
CA ILE A 124 2.54 -2.48 -14.36
C ILE A 124 1.24 -1.71 -14.59
N VAL A 125 0.86 -0.83 -13.65
CA VAL A 125 -0.37 -0.01 -13.76
C VAL A 125 -0.36 0.84 -15.03
N VAL A 126 0.73 1.57 -15.28
CA VAL A 126 0.87 2.40 -16.48
C VAL A 126 0.83 1.55 -17.74
N SER A 127 1.49 0.38 -17.75
CA SER A 127 1.47 -0.51 -18.91
C SER A 127 0.05 -0.98 -19.25
N LEU A 128 -0.72 -1.42 -18.26
CA LEU A 128 -2.08 -1.92 -18.47
C LEU A 128 -3.05 -0.79 -18.86
N LEU A 129 -2.97 0.37 -18.20
CA LEU A 129 -3.82 1.52 -18.53
C LEU A 129 -3.51 2.12 -19.90
N LYS A 130 -2.24 2.09 -20.34
CA LYS A 130 -1.84 2.53 -21.68
C LYS A 130 -2.50 1.68 -22.77
N ASP A 131 -2.65 0.38 -22.53
CA ASP A 131 -3.21 -0.55 -23.50
C ASP A 131 -4.77 -0.58 -23.46
N ASP A 132 -5.39 0.04 -22.45
CA ASP A 132 -6.83 0.27 -22.39
C ASP A 132 -7.25 1.50 -23.23
N SER A 133 -7.67 1.23 -24.47
CA SER A 133 -8.16 2.26 -25.39
C SER A 133 -9.31 3.11 -24.84
N THR A 134 -10.17 2.54 -23.99
CA THR A 134 -11.34 3.25 -23.42
C THR A 134 -10.91 4.22 -22.34
N PHE A 135 -9.99 3.79 -21.48
CA PHE A 135 -9.36 4.64 -20.47
C PHE A 135 -8.63 5.82 -21.12
N ILE A 136 -7.81 5.56 -22.15
CA ILE A 136 -7.04 6.60 -22.85
C ILE A 136 -7.95 7.61 -23.56
N GLN A 137 -9.03 7.15 -24.19
CA GLN A 137 -10.01 8.05 -24.82
C GLN A 137 -10.70 8.96 -23.80
N GLU A 138 -11.14 8.41 -22.67
CA GLU A 138 -11.77 9.19 -21.59
C GLU A 138 -10.77 10.18 -20.98
N LEU A 139 -9.52 9.77 -20.78
CA LEU A 139 -8.44 10.63 -20.29
C LEU A 139 -8.24 11.85 -21.18
N PHE A 140 -8.07 11.65 -22.49
CA PHE A 140 -7.91 12.76 -23.42
C PHE A 140 -9.18 13.63 -23.52
N THR A 141 -10.35 13.03 -23.41
CA THR A 141 -11.63 13.77 -23.41
C THR A 141 -11.71 14.71 -22.21
N ARG A 142 -11.38 14.22 -21.01
CA ARG A 142 -11.33 15.02 -19.78
C ARG A 142 -10.28 16.13 -19.86
N LEU A 143 -9.07 15.81 -20.32
CA LEU A 143 -7.99 16.80 -20.43
C LEU A 143 -8.31 17.95 -21.40
N LYS A 144 -9.00 17.63 -22.51
CA LYS A 144 -9.41 18.61 -23.53
C LYS A 144 -10.66 19.38 -23.15
N SER A 145 -11.42 18.92 -22.15
CA SER A 145 -12.63 19.63 -21.74
C SER A 145 -12.30 21.00 -21.14
N PRO A 146 -12.94 22.08 -21.62
CA PRO A 146 -12.79 23.41 -21.03
C PRO A 146 -13.41 23.51 -19.64
N SER A 147 -14.27 22.57 -19.23
CA SER A 147 -14.88 22.53 -17.89
C SER A 147 -14.03 21.82 -16.84
N THR A 148 -12.94 21.15 -17.22
CA THR A 148 -12.07 20.45 -16.29
C THR A 148 -11.10 21.44 -15.64
N SER A 149 -11.15 21.54 -14.31
CA SER A 149 -10.29 22.44 -13.54
C SER A 149 -8.81 22.07 -13.66
N MET A 150 -7.92 23.02 -13.40
CA MET A 150 -6.47 22.79 -13.45
C MET A 150 -6.03 21.72 -12.44
N GLU A 151 -6.67 21.69 -11.27
CA GLU A 151 -6.46 20.71 -10.20
C GLU A 151 -6.86 19.31 -10.66
N SER A 152 -8.00 19.18 -11.33
CA SER A 152 -8.47 17.92 -11.90
C SER A 152 -7.53 17.42 -13.01
N LYS A 153 -6.99 18.34 -13.84
CA LYS A 153 -5.99 17.98 -14.86
C LYS A 153 -4.69 17.53 -14.22
N LYS A 154 -4.25 18.18 -13.14
CA LYS A 154 -3.06 17.80 -12.40
C LYS A 154 -3.22 16.40 -11.79
N PHE A 155 -4.36 16.13 -11.15
CA PHE A 155 -4.71 14.81 -10.60
C PHE A 155 -4.71 13.70 -11.67
N LEU A 156 -5.25 13.98 -12.86
CA LEU A 156 -5.22 13.05 -13.99
C LEU A 156 -3.81 12.76 -14.54
N LEU A 157 -2.84 13.66 -14.31
CA LEU A 157 -1.49 13.56 -14.85
C LEU A 157 -0.48 13.00 -13.85
N THR A 158 -0.69 13.22 -12.56
CA THR A 158 0.31 12.85 -11.55
C THR A 158 0.33 11.37 -11.24
N PHE A 159 -0.71 10.59 -11.60
CA PHE A 159 -0.88 9.18 -11.18
C PHE A 159 -0.47 8.99 -9.71
N ASP A 160 -0.79 10.00 -8.89
CA ASP A 160 -0.40 10.06 -7.50
C ASP A 160 -1.44 9.26 -6.75
N TRP A 161 -1.10 8.04 -6.40
CA TRP A 161 -2.01 7.10 -5.75
C TRP A 161 -2.20 7.42 -4.26
N ASP A 162 -1.88 8.64 -3.83
CA ASP A 162 -2.10 9.10 -2.47
C ASP A 162 -3.60 9.40 -2.26
N PRO A 163 -4.33 8.57 -1.49
CA PRO A 163 -5.73 8.78 -1.18
C PRO A 163 -5.96 9.91 -0.16
N LEU A 164 -4.89 10.51 0.40
CA LEU A 164 -4.98 11.62 1.35
C LEU A 164 -4.93 13.00 0.67
N LEU A 165 -4.77 13.05 -0.66
CA LEU A 165 -4.98 14.23 -1.51
C LEU A 165 -6.37 14.18 -2.18
#